data_AF-D8MA86-F1
#
_entry.id   AF-D8MA86-F1
#
_cell.length_a   1.000
_cell.length_b   1.000
_cell.length_c   1.000
_cell.angle_alpha   90.00
_cell.angle_beta   90.00
_cell.angle_gamma   90.00
#
_symmetry.space_group_name_H-M   'P 1'
#
loop_
_entity.id
_entity.type
_entity.pdbx_description
1 polymer ?
#
loop_
_entity_poly.entity_id
_entity_poly.type
_entity_poly.pdbx_seq_one_letter_code
_entity_poly.pdbx_strand_id
1 'polypeptide(L)'
;MEKEYFRLTTIPTPDMIRPKPVLQQWLSILHDKMEKQEVSYEYYSNQMRAIRQDLTVQHIHDDFTVTVYEEHARSALCNNDMNEFNRCQTQLKDLYQRGLQSQNEIEFACYQLLYGMFSQQHLDCNAMLQSLKVEQLSDPRIRLVLSVCVALRREDSAGFFALWDRSDIPFECRHFMKQFFRRVRTTALQSVFFT
;
A
#
# COMPACT_ATOMS: atom_id res chain seq x y z
N MET A 1 -6.51 6.93 -25.14
CA MET A 1 -6.43 7.43 -23.75
C MET A 1 -6.86 6.33 -22.81
N GLU A 2 -8.10 5.83 -22.92
CA GLU A 2 -8.57 4.65 -22.19
C GLU A 2 -8.01 3.35 -22.79
N LYS A 3 -7.62 2.40 -21.92
CA LYS A 3 -7.17 1.07 -22.31
C LYS A 3 -7.50 0.08 -21.20
N GLU A 4 -8.18 -1.01 -21.52
CA GLU A 4 -8.44 -2.06 -20.54
C GLU A 4 -7.15 -2.82 -20.18
N TYR A 5 -7.03 -3.20 -18.92
CA TYR A 5 -5.97 -4.09 -18.46
C TYR A 5 -6.23 -5.52 -18.95
N PHE A 6 -5.30 -6.06 -19.73
CA PHE A 6 -5.28 -7.47 -20.13
C PHE A 6 -3.98 -8.10 -19.66
N ARG A 7 -4.03 -9.33 -19.11
CA ARG A 7 -2.78 -10.09 -18.91
C ARG A 7 -2.21 -10.41 -20.28
N LEU A 8 -1.01 -9.92 -20.58
CA LEU A 8 -0.35 -10.20 -21.84
C LEU A 8 0.01 -11.70 -21.89
N THR A 9 -0.63 -12.42 -22.81
CA THR A 9 -0.33 -13.82 -23.13
C THR A 9 0.55 -13.96 -24.36
N THR A 10 0.77 -12.86 -25.07
CA THR A 10 1.60 -12.74 -26.28
C THR A 10 2.51 -11.52 -26.17
N ILE A 11 3.53 -11.45 -27.02
CA ILE A 11 4.42 -10.27 -27.11
C ILE A 11 3.57 -9.09 -27.60
N PRO A 12 3.43 -8.00 -26.82
CA PRO A 12 2.67 -6.83 -27.24
C PRO A 12 3.37 -6.13 -28.41
N THR A 13 2.59 -5.67 -29.40
CA THR A 13 3.13 -4.83 -30.46
C THR A 13 3.36 -3.40 -29.94
N PRO A 14 4.32 -2.63 -30.51
CA PRO A 14 4.61 -1.27 -30.07
C PRO A 14 3.38 -0.35 -30.01
N ASP A 15 2.45 -0.50 -30.96
CA ASP A 15 1.21 0.29 -31.04
C ASP A 15 0.24 -0.01 -29.89
N MET A 16 0.39 -1.15 -29.20
CA MET A 16 -0.41 -1.50 -28.04
C MET A 16 0.11 -0.85 -26.75
N ILE A 17 1.29 -0.24 -26.75
CA ILE A 17 1.94 0.28 -25.56
C ILE A 17 1.94 1.80 -25.59
N ARG A 18 1.35 2.44 -24.57
CA ARG A 18 1.34 3.90 -24.48
C ARG A 18 2.72 4.40 -24.05
N PRO A 19 3.32 5.39 -24.74
CA PRO A 19 4.61 5.96 -24.34
C PRO A 19 4.47 6.78 -23.06
N LYS A 20 5.58 6.95 -22.34
CA LYS A 20 5.62 7.65 -21.04
C LYS A 20 4.89 9.01 -21.00
N PRO A 21 5.06 9.93 -21.97
CA PRO A 21 4.35 11.23 -21.92
C PRO A 21 2.83 11.08 -21.95
N VAL A 22 2.32 10.10 -22.70
CA VAL A 22 0.88 9.79 -22.77
C VAL A 22 0.41 9.16 -21.46
N LEU A 23 1.22 8.31 -20.82
CA LEU A 23 0.89 7.75 -19.51
C LEU A 23 0.81 8.83 -18.42
N GLN A 24 1.71 9.81 -18.44
CA GLN A 24 1.69 10.94 -17.50
C GLN A 24 0.44 11.80 -17.67
N GLN A 25 0.08 12.14 -18.91
CA GLN A 25 -1.16 12.84 -19.22
C GLN A 25 -2.39 12.04 -18.79
N TRP A 26 -2.39 10.72 -19.05
CA TRP A 26 -3.49 9.86 -18.70
C TRP A 26 -3.68 9.72 -17.20
N LEU A 27 -2.59 9.62 -16.43
CA LEU A 27 -2.65 9.59 -14.96
C LEU A 27 -3.31 10.86 -14.41
N SER A 28 -2.93 12.03 -14.92
CA SER A 28 -3.54 13.30 -14.50
C SER A 28 -5.04 13.36 -14.78
N ILE A 29 -5.48 12.89 -15.95
CA ILE A 29 -6.91 12.83 -16.31
C ILE A 29 -7.66 11.84 -15.42
N LEU A 30 -7.07 10.67 -15.14
CA LEU A 30 -7.68 9.68 -14.25
C LEU A 30 -7.84 10.20 -12.83
N HIS A 31 -6.85 10.93 -12.32
CA HIS A 31 -6.92 11.53 -11.00
C HIS A 31 -8.06 12.54 -10.91
N ASP A 32 -8.18 13.45 -11.89
CA ASP A 32 -9.25 14.45 -11.95
C ASP A 32 -10.64 13.80 -12.03
N LYS A 33 -10.78 12.75 -12.84
CA LYS A 33 -12.03 11.96 -12.93
C LYS A 33 -12.38 11.27 -11.60
N MET A 34 -11.39 10.72 -10.90
CA MET A 34 -11.60 10.04 -9.62
C MET A 34 -11.98 11.04 -8.51
N GLU A 35 -11.31 12.20 -8.46
CA GLU A 35 -11.57 13.27 -7.50
C GLU A 35 -12.98 13.86 -7.66
N LYS A 36 -13.43 14.01 -8.91
CA LYS A 36 -14.79 14.45 -9.25
C LYS A 36 -15.86 13.35 -9.10
N GLN A 37 -15.46 12.13 -8.71
CA GLN A 37 -16.34 10.95 -8.60
C GLN A 37 -17.07 10.61 -9.91
N GLU A 38 -16.46 10.92 -11.06
CA GLU A 38 -17.02 10.64 -12.39
C GLU A 38 -16.82 9.17 -12.80
N VAL A 39 -15.91 8.46 -12.13
CA VAL A 39 -15.57 7.06 -12.39
C VAL A 39 -15.59 6.23 -11.11
N SER A 40 -15.86 4.93 -11.25
CA SER A 40 -15.81 4.00 -10.13
C SER A 40 -14.37 3.57 -9.80
N TYR A 41 -14.16 3.07 -8.58
CA TYR A 41 -12.86 2.51 -8.18
C TYR A 41 -12.44 1.35 -9.09
N GLU A 42 -13.37 0.49 -9.52
CA GLU A 42 -13.07 -0.63 -10.40
C GLU A 42 -12.51 -0.16 -11.75
N TYR A 43 -13.11 0.89 -12.32
CA TYR A 43 -12.60 1.52 -13.53
C TYR A 43 -11.21 2.11 -13.29
N TYR A 44 -11.05 2.92 -12.22
CA TYR A 44 -9.77 3.54 -11.88
C TYR A 44 -8.66 2.49 -11.69
N SER A 45 -8.92 1.44 -10.90
CA SER A 45 -7.98 0.35 -10.65
C SER A 45 -7.62 -0.41 -11.93
N ASN A 46 -8.60 -0.64 -12.82
CA ASN A 46 -8.33 -1.23 -14.13
C ASN A 46 -7.38 -0.36 -14.96
N GLN A 47 -7.61 0.96 -15.01
CA GLN A 47 -6.76 1.89 -15.74
C GLN A 47 -5.35 2.00 -15.12
N MET A 48 -5.23 2.02 -13.80
CA MET A 48 -3.94 2.01 -13.09
C MET A 48 -3.17 0.70 -13.33
N ARG A 49 -3.85 -0.45 -13.41
CA ARG A 49 -3.24 -1.73 -13.84
C ARG A 49 -2.70 -1.62 -15.27
N ALA A 50 -3.45 -1.03 -16.19
CA ALA A 50 -3.00 -0.83 -17.57
C ALA A 50 -1.78 0.10 -17.67
N ILE A 51 -1.74 1.19 -16.89
CA ILE A 51 -0.56 2.09 -16.84
C ILE A 51 0.67 1.33 -16.34
N ARG A 52 0.57 0.63 -15.20
CA ARG A 52 1.69 -0.12 -14.62
C ARG A 52 2.19 -1.22 -15.55
N GLN A 53 1.28 -1.88 -16.28
CA GLN A 53 1.65 -2.85 -17.29
C GLN A 53 2.46 -2.21 -18.42
N ASP A 54 2.00 -1.09 -18.97
CA ASP A 54 2.73 -0.38 -20.02
C ASP A 54 4.13 0.05 -19.55
N LEU A 55 4.28 0.51 -18.30
CA LEU A 55 5.57 0.84 -17.69
C LEU A 55 6.49 -0.38 -17.56
N THR A 56 5.94 -1.51 -17.13
CA THR A 56 6.68 -2.76 -16.94
C THR A 56 7.21 -3.29 -18.28
N VAL A 57 6.36 -3.29 -19.31
CA VAL A 57 6.74 -3.77 -20.65
C VAL A 57 7.81 -2.87 -21.27
N GLN A 58 7.79 -1.57 -21.00
CA GLN A 58 8.81 -0.63 -21.47
C GLN A 58 10.08 -0.61 -20.60
N HIS A 59 10.13 -1.40 -19.52
CA HIS A 59 11.23 -1.38 -18.54
C HIS A 59 11.51 0.02 -17.95
N ILE A 60 10.45 0.81 -17.73
CA ILE A 60 10.55 2.16 -17.17
C ILE A 60 10.51 2.06 -15.64
N HIS A 61 11.63 2.36 -14.99
CA HIS A 61 11.81 2.32 -13.54
C HIS A 61 12.36 3.66 -13.05
N ASP A 62 11.51 4.68 -13.00
CA ASP A 62 11.88 6.02 -12.53
C ASP A 62 10.85 6.58 -11.54
N ASP A 63 11.01 7.84 -11.15
CA ASP A 63 10.16 8.54 -10.18
C ASP A 63 8.67 8.54 -10.58
N PHE A 64 8.36 8.54 -11.88
CA PHE A 64 6.99 8.44 -12.35
C PHE A 64 6.42 7.05 -12.07
N THR A 65 7.21 6.00 -12.32
CA THR A 65 6.80 4.63 -11.97
C THR A 65 6.51 4.52 -10.48
N VAL A 66 7.39 5.04 -9.62
CA VAL A 66 7.16 5.08 -8.17
C VAL A 66 5.84 5.77 -7.84
N THR A 67 5.61 6.96 -8.38
CA THR A 67 4.38 7.75 -8.17
C THR A 67 3.12 6.95 -8.54
N VAL A 68 3.09 6.31 -9.71
CA VAL A 68 1.95 5.49 -10.17
C VAL A 68 1.66 4.34 -9.20
N TYR A 69 2.70 3.67 -8.68
CA TYR A 69 2.52 2.58 -7.73
C TYR A 69 2.05 3.06 -6.36
N GLU A 70 2.58 4.20 -5.88
CA GLU A 70 2.18 4.79 -4.60
C GLU A 70 0.72 5.25 -4.63
N GLU A 71 0.29 5.96 -5.68
CA GLU A 71 -1.09 6.40 -5.84
C GLU A 71 -2.06 5.21 -5.91
N HIS A 72 -1.73 4.20 -6.72
CA HIS A 72 -2.60 3.03 -6.83
C HIS A 72 -2.69 2.25 -5.51
N ALA A 73 -1.59 2.15 -4.76
CA ALA A 73 -1.59 1.52 -3.45
C ALA A 73 -2.49 2.27 -2.46
N ARG A 74 -2.42 3.61 -2.39
CA ARG A 74 -3.31 4.41 -1.54
C ARG A 74 -4.77 4.21 -1.92
N SER A 75 -5.08 4.28 -3.21
CA SER A 75 -6.45 4.05 -3.71
C SER A 75 -6.96 2.63 -3.39
N ALA A 76 -6.11 1.60 -3.54
CA ALA A 76 -6.46 0.23 -3.16
C ALA A 76 -6.71 0.08 -1.66
N LEU A 77 -5.88 0.71 -0.83
CA LEU A 77 -6.04 0.71 0.63
C LEU A 77 -7.38 1.34 1.03
N CYS A 78 -7.71 2.53 0.50
CA CYS A 78 -8.97 3.22 0.79
C CYS A 78 -10.23 2.43 0.37
N ASN A 79 -10.09 1.56 -0.62
CA ASN A 79 -11.18 0.72 -1.14
C ASN A 79 -11.15 -0.73 -0.58
N ASN A 80 -10.34 -1.00 0.45
CA ASN A 80 -10.17 -2.31 1.07
C ASN A 80 -9.69 -3.42 0.11
N ASP A 81 -9.04 -3.07 -1.00
CA ASP A 81 -8.46 -4.02 -1.96
C ASP A 81 -7.05 -4.43 -1.53
N MET A 82 -6.99 -5.25 -0.48
CA MET A 82 -5.73 -5.70 0.13
C MET A 82 -4.85 -6.51 -0.82
N ASN A 83 -5.47 -7.17 -1.81
CA ASN A 83 -4.75 -7.94 -2.82
C ASN A 83 -4.01 -7.01 -3.78
N GLU A 84 -4.67 -5.96 -4.26
CA GLU A 84 -4.03 -4.98 -5.13
C GLU A 84 -3.00 -4.14 -4.37
N PHE A 85 -3.31 -3.75 -3.13
CA PHE A 85 -2.37 -3.07 -2.25
C PHE A 85 -1.05 -3.85 -2.12
N ASN A 86 -1.12 -5.15 -1.82
CA ASN A 86 0.07 -5.99 -1.68
C ASN A 86 0.89 -6.12 -2.97
N ARG A 87 0.21 -6.18 -4.13
CA ARG A 87 0.89 -6.18 -5.45
C ARG A 87 1.65 -4.89 -5.65
N CYS A 88 1.04 -3.74 -5.34
CA CYS A 88 1.74 -2.45 -5.44
C CYS A 88 2.92 -2.38 -4.46
N GLN A 89 2.72 -2.80 -3.22
CA GLN A 89 3.74 -2.77 -2.17
C GLN A 89 4.96 -3.63 -2.51
N THR A 90 4.75 -4.83 -3.06
CA THR A 90 5.83 -5.71 -3.51
C THR A 90 6.69 -5.03 -4.58
N GLN A 91 6.06 -4.34 -5.53
CA GLN A 91 6.80 -3.63 -6.56
C GLN A 91 7.51 -2.37 -6.02
N LEU A 92 6.87 -1.61 -5.13
CA LEU A 92 7.49 -0.46 -4.49
C LEU A 92 8.75 -0.84 -3.72
N LYS A 93 8.75 -1.99 -3.04
CA LYS A 93 9.93 -2.52 -2.36
C LYS A 93 11.10 -2.74 -3.33
N ASP A 94 10.86 -3.35 -4.50
CA ASP A 94 11.88 -3.53 -5.54
C ASP A 94 12.36 -2.18 -6.09
N LEU A 95 11.46 -1.23 -6.34
CA LEU A 95 11.81 0.11 -6.82
C LEU A 95 12.69 0.88 -5.83
N TYR A 96 12.36 0.86 -4.53
CA TYR A 96 13.17 1.50 -3.49
C TYR A 96 14.53 0.81 -3.30
N GLN A 97 14.61 -0.52 -3.44
CA GLN A 97 15.87 -1.26 -3.38
C GLN A 97 16.82 -0.91 -4.53
N ARG A 98 16.28 -0.50 -5.68
CA ARG A 98 17.08 0.01 -6.82
C ARG A 98 17.61 1.43 -6.61
N GLY A 99 17.30 2.06 -5.48
CA GLY A 99 17.80 3.38 -5.12
C GLY A 99 16.92 4.54 -5.59
N LEU A 100 15.71 4.26 -6.08
CA LEU A 100 14.72 5.32 -6.39
C LEU A 100 14.19 5.87 -5.07
N GLN A 101 14.66 7.06 -4.69
CA GLN A 101 14.26 7.71 -3.45
C GLN A 101 12.88 8.34 -3.60
N SER A 102 12.01 8.10 -2.62
CA SER A 102 10.71 8.76 -2.52
C SER A 102 10.56 9.43 -1.17
N GLN A 103 9.89 10.58 -1.15
CA GLN A 103 9.49 11.24 0.09
C GLN A 103 8.52 10.37 0.91
N ASN A 104 7.87 9.40 0.25
CA ASN A 104 6.87 8.53 0.83
C ASN A 104 7.44 7.19 1.33
N GLU A 105 8.77 6.99 1.32
CA GLU A 105 9.40 5.76 1.86
C GLU A 105 8.92 5.44 3.28
N ILE A 106 8.76 6.45 4.13
CA ILE A 106 8.28 6.28 5.51
C ILE A 106 6.82 5.83 5.56
N GLU A 107 5.97 6.37 4.69
CA GLU A 107 4.57 5.99 4.60
C GLU A 107 4.42 4.51 4.20
N PHE A 108 5.13 4.09 3.15
CA PHE A 108 5.06 2.72 2.67
C PHE A 108 5.73 1.71 3.59
N ALA A 109 6.76 2.14 4.34
CA ALA A 109 7.29 1.38 5.46
C ALA A 109 6.23 1.19 6.56
N CYS A 110 5.50 2.24 6.96
CA CYS A 110 4.41 2.08 7.92
C CYS A 110 3.35 1.07 7.45
N TYR A 111 2.90 1.17 6.20
CA TYR A 111 1.92 0.23 5.68
C TYR A 111 2.44 -1.20 5.58
N GLN A 112 3.73 -1.40 5.28
CA GLN A 112 4.30 -2.75 5.19
C GLN A 112 4.39 -3.42 6.57
N LEU A 113 4.66 -2.64 7.63
CA LEU A 113 4.62 -3.15 9.02
C LEU A 113 3.21 -3.63 9.39
N LEU A 114 2.19 -2.84 9.04
CA LEU A 114 0.80 -3.19 9.28
C LEU A 114 0.38 -4.39 8.41
N TYR A 115 0.79 -4.44 7.15
CA TYR A 115 0.47 -5.56 6.26
C TYR A 115 1.06 -6.89 6.76
N GLY A 116 2.30 -6.90 7.26
CA GLY A 116 2.87 -8.11 7.85
C GLY A 116 2.07 -8.62 9.06
N MET A 117 1.48 -7.71 9.86
CA MET A 117 0.58 -8.09 10.95
C MET A 117 -0.79 -8.58 10.47
N PHE A 118 -1.23 -8.14 9.27
CA PHE A 118 -2.48 -8.54 8.63
C PHE A 118 -2.39 -9.92 7.97
N SER A 119 -1.32 -10.20 7.22
CA SER A 119 -1.14 -11.48 6.52
C SER A 119 -0.84 -12.65 7.47
N GLN A 120 -0.61 -12.39 8.76
CA GLN A 120 -0.21 -13.38 9.78
C GLN A 120 1.10 -14.12 9.44
N GLN A 121 1.87 -13.62 8.48
CA GLN A 121 3.17 -14.15 8.12
C GLN A 121 4.24 -13.54 9.04
N HIS A 122 4.37 -14.09 10.25
CA HIS A 122 5.29 -13.56 11.27
C HIS A 122 6.75 -13.48 10.83
N LEU A 123 7.17 -14.35 9.90
CA LEU A 123 8.52 -14.35 9.31
C LEU A 123 8.80 -13.08 8.50
N ASP A 124 7.79 -12.55 7.80
CA ASP A 124 7.94 -11.39 6.93
C ASP A 124 8.04 -10.08 7.75
N CYS A 125 7.39 -10.00 8.91
CA CYS A 125 7.54 -8.86 9.82
C CYS A 125 8.98 -8.68 10.31
N ASN A 126 9.65 -9.77 10.71
CA ASN A 126 11.02 -9.68 11.22
C ASN A 126 12.02 -9.36 10.11
N ALA A 127 11.86 -9.99 8.94
CA ALA A 127 12.67 -9.69 7.75
C ALA A 127 12.48 -8.22 7.32
N MET A 128 11.26 -7.71 7.44
CA MET A 128 10.98 -6.31 7.18
C MET A 128 11.69 -5.38 8.17
N LEU A 129 11.59 -5.64 9.48
CA LEU A 129 12.27 -4.83 10.49
C LEU A 129 13.77 -4.74 10.24
N GLN A 130 14.39 -5.84 9.78
CA GLN A 130 15.80 -5.87 9.39
C GLN A 130 16.10 -5.09 8.11
N SER A 131 15.12 -4.91 7.23
CA SER A 131 15.28 -4.15 5.99
C SER A 131 15.11 -2.64 6.17
N LEU A 132 14.57 -2.19 7.31
CA LEU A 132 14.43 -0.76 7.61
C LEU A 132 15.79 -0.14 7.96
N LYS A 133 16.06 1.04 7.40
CA LYS A 133 17.28 1.80 7.70
C LYS A 133 17.22 2.33 9.14
N VAL A 134 18.38 2.55 9.76
CA VAL A 134 18.47 3.04 11.15
C VAL A 134 17.80 4.41 11.32
N GLU A 135 17.90 5.26 10.30
CA GLU A 135 17.26 6.57 10.26
C GLU A 135 15.74 6.45 10.27
N GLN A 136 15.19 5.46 9.56
CA GLN A 136 13.75 5.19 9.50
C GLN A 136 13.22 4.67 10.85
N LEU A 137 13.99 3.82 11.54
CA LEU A 137 13.61 3.32 12.87
C LEU A 137 13.54 4.44 13.93
N SER A 138 14.23 5.55 13.70
CA SER A 138 14.21 6.73 14.57
C SER A 138 13.01 7.64 14.32
N ASP A 139 12.29 7.47 13.20
CA ASP A 139 11.14 8.30 12.84
C ASP A 139 9.96 8.06 13.81
N PRO A 140 9.37 9.13 14.39
CA PRO A 140 8.28 9.00 15.35
C PRO A 140 7.04 8.29 14.77
N ARG A 141 6.79 8.43 13.46
CA ARG A 141 5.65 7.81 12.76
C ARG A 141 5.83 6.29 12.69
N ILE A 142 7.04 5.83 12.34
CA ILE A 142 7.38 4.40 12.34
C ILE A 142 7.31 3.84 13.75
N ARG A 143 7.85 4.54 14.75
CA ARG A 143 7.77 4.10 16.16
C ARG A 143 6.34 3.96 16.66
N LEU A 144 5.44 4.86 16.26
CA LEU A 144 4.02 4.76 16.57
C LEU A 144 3.40 3.51 15.93
N VAL A 145 3.66 3.26 14.65
CA VAL A 145 3.16 2.05 13.97
C VAL A 145 3.75 0.77 14.58
N LEU A 146 5.03 0.77 14.98
CA LEU A 146 5.63 -0.36 15.70
C LEU A 146 4.92 -0.64 17.03
N SER A 147 4.50 0.40 17.76
CA SER A 147 3.72 0.21 18.99
C SER A 147 2.37 -0.48 18.72
N VAL A 148 1.72 -0.15 17.59
CA VAL A 148 0.51 -0.83 17.12
C VAL A 148 0.80 -2.29 16.79
N CYS A 149 1.90 -2.58 16.07
CA CYS A 149 2.31 -3.94 15.76
C CYS A 149 2.60 -4.77 17.03
N VAL A 150 3.23 -4.16 18.05
CA VAL A 150 3.48 -4.80 19.34
C VAL A 150 2.19 -5.11 20.08
N ALA A 151 1.24 -4.16 20.14
CA ALA A 151 -0.06 -4.38 20.75
C ALA A 151 -0.82 -5.53 20.06
N LEU A 152 -0.83 -5.54 18.72
CA LEU A 152 -1.43 -6.61 17.93
C LEU A 152 -0.78 -7.97 18.15
N ARG A 153 0.56 -8.02 18.30
CA ARG A 153 1.30 -9.28 18.53
C ARG A 153 1.08 -9.83 19.93
N ARG A 154 0.92 -8.96 20.92
CA ARG A 154 0.66 -9.33 22.32
C ARG A 154 -0.81 -9.59 22.62
N GLU A 155 -1.67 -9.45 21.61
CA GLU A 155 -3.13 -9.54 21.76
C GLU A 155 -3.68 -8.51 22.77
N ASP A 156 -2.93 -7.43 23.00
CA ASP A 156 -3.30 -6.32 23.88
C ASP A 156 -4.36 -5.45 23.22
N SER A 157 -5.62 -5.83 23.44
CA SER A 157 -6.78 -5.17 22.84
C SER A 157 -6.98 -3.76 23.39
N ALA A 158 -6.75 -3.55 24.70
CA ALA A 158 -6.88 -2.24 25.33
C ALA A 158 -5.81 -1.27 24.79
N GLY A 159 -4.55 -1.71 24.72
CA GLY A 159 -3.45 -0.93 24.14
C GLY A 159 -3.69 -0.60 22.67
N PHE A 160 -4.21 -1.55 21.88
CA PHE A 160 -4.56 -1.30 20.47
C PHE A 160 -5.61 -0.19 20.32
N PHE A 161 -6.71 -0.23 21.09
CA PHE A 161 -7.75 0.80 21.00
C PHE A 161 -7.30 2.15 21.58
N ALA A 162 -6.46 2.15 22.63
CA ALA A 162 -5.85 3.37 23.13
C ALA A 162 -4.94 4.03 22.08
N LEU A 163 -4.18 3.23 21.32
CA LEU A 163 -3.38 3.72 20.19
C LEU A 163 -4.26 4.21 19.04
N TRP A 164 -5.37 3.51 18.76
CA TRP A 164 -6.34 3.93 17.75
C TRP A 164 -6.92 5.32 18.04
N ASP A 165 -7.21 5.65 19.30
CA ASP A 165 -7.82 6.93 19.68
C ASP A 165 -6.85 8.13 19.59
N ARG A 166 -5.55 7.88 19.40
CA ARG A 166 -4.57 8.96 19.22
C ARG A 166 -4.81 9.74 17.94
N SER A 167 -4.66 11.07 17.99
CA SER A 167 -4.82 11.95 16.82
C SER A 167 -3.62 11.94 15.87
N ASP A 168 -2.45 11.49 16.32
CA ASP A 168 -1.19 11.53 15.58
C ASP A 168 -0.85 10.25 14.81
N ILE A 169 -1.83 9.37 14.60
CA ILE A 169 -1.69 8.21 13.70
C ILE A 169 -1.38 8.73 12.28
N PRO A 170 -0.26 8.33 11.67
CA PRO A 170 0.22 8.94 10.44
C PRO A 170 -0.47 8.37 9.20
N PHE A 171 -0.56 9.19 8.15
CA PHE A 171 -1.03 8.79 6.82
C PHE A 171 -2.40 8.07 6.85
N GLU A 172 -2.62 7.08 5.98
CA GLU A 172 -3.81 6.23 5.98
C GLU A 172 -3.68 5.00 6.89
N CYS A 173 -2.76 5.02 7.87
CA CYS A 173 -2.56 3.89 8.78
C CYS A 173 -3.83 3.63 9.61
N ARG A 174 -4.63 4.67 9.88
CA ARG A 174 -5.94 4.54 10.51
C ARG A 174 -6.90 3.73 9.64
N HIS A 175 -6.92 3.93 8.33
CA HIS A 175 -7.76 3.12 7.45
C HIS A 175 -7.34 1.65 7.52
N PHE A 176 -6.04 1.39 7.46
CA PHE A 176 -5.47 0.05 7.58
C PHE A 176 -5.81 -0.60 8.93
N MET A 177 -5.69 0.14 10.04
CA MET A 177 -5.95 -0.39 11.38
C MET A 177 -7.38 -0.92 11.56
N LYS A 178 -8.37 -0.39 10.82
CA LYS A 178 -9.75 -0.89 10.84
C LYS A 178 -9.84 -2.37 10.44
N GLN A 179 -8.94 -2.84 9.58
CA GLN A 179 -8.89 -4.24 9.15
C GLN A 179 -8.67 -5.21 10.33
N PHE A 180 -8.05 -4.74 11.41
CA PHE A 180 -7.81 -5.55 12.62
C PHE A 180 -8.98 -5.58 13.59
N PHE A 181 -9.99 -4.71 13.45
CA PHE A 181 -11.03 -4.53 14.46
C PHE A 181 -11.78 -5.82 14.76
N ARG A 182 -12.13 -6.59 13.72
CA ARG A 182 -12.81 -7.87 13.90
C ARG A 182 -11.94 -8.84 14.71
N ARG A 183 -10.65 -8.96 14.36
CA ARG A 183 -9.70 -9.84 15.05
C ARG A 183 -9.55 -9.43 16.51
N VAL A 184 -9.23 -8.16 16.75
CA VAL A 184 -8.99 -7.63 18.10
C VAL A 184 -10.23 -7.74 18.99
N ARG A 185 -11.43 -7.43 18.46
CA ARG A 185 -12.68 -7.58 19.22
C ARG A 185 -12.97 -9.03 19.61
N THR A 186 -12.74 -9.97 18.70
CA THR A 186 -12.92 -11.40 19.00
C THR A 186 -11.97 -11.85 20.10
N THR A 187 -10.68 -11.50 19.99
CA THR A 187 -9.67 -11.82 21.02
C THR A 187 -10.01 -11.20 22.38
N ALA A 188 -10.44 -9.94 22.39
CA ALA A 188 -10.90 -9.26 23.61
C ALA A 188 -12.06 -10.00 24.27
N LEU A 189 -13.11 -10.34 23.50
CA LEU A 189 -14.26 -11.07 24.05
C LEU A 189 -13.86 -12.44 24.58
N GLN A 190 -13.02 -13.18 23.87
CA GLN A 190 -12.50 -14.47 24.34
C GLN A 190 -11.75 -14.30 25.67
N SER A 191 -10.90 -13.29 25.81
CA SER A 191 -10.17 -13.05 27.06
C SER A 191 -11.07 -12.79 28.27
N VAL A 192 -12.28 -12.23 28.05
CA VAL A 192 -13.25 -11.95 29.13
C VAL A 192 -14.04 -13.20 29.53
N PHE A 193 -14.33 -14.10 28.59
CA PHE A 193 -15.14 -15.30 28.86
C PHE A 193 -14.32 -16.53 29.29
N PHE A 194 -13.01 -16.55 29.01
CA PHE A 194 -12.12 -17.68 29.31
C PHE A 194 -11.10 -17.42 30.44
N THR A 195 -11.23 -16.30 31.15
CA THR A 195 -10.63 -16.07 32.50
C THR A 195 -11.58 -16.47 33.60
#